data_AF-A0A1V4IM33-F1
#
_entry.id   AF-A0A1V4IM33-F1
#
_cell.length_a   1.000
_cell.length_b   1.000
_cell.length_c   1.000
_cell.angle_alpha   90.00
_cell.angle_beta   90.00
_cell.angle_gamma   90.00
#
_symmetry.space_group_name_H-M   'P 1'
#
loop_
_entity.id
_entity.type
_entity.pdbx_description
1 polymer ?
#
loop_
_entity_poly.entity_id
_entity_poly.type
_entity_poly.pdbx_seq_one_letter_code
_entity_poly.pdbx_strand_id
1 'polypeptide(L)'
;MSKIKTLIKCIFKYKGRHYNVEDIMPSCLEKETAMFLYKDGNYSDDIYRAALIRIRYGDDEIPNLPKGSKEIELVDINVECN
;
A
#
# COMPACT_ATOMS: atom_id res chain seq x y z
N MET A 1 23.89 3.70 -13.42
CA MET A 1 22.55 4.23 -13.77
C MET A 1 21.75 4.30 -12.49
N SER A 2 21.35 5.50 -12.06
CA SER A 2 20.43 5.66 -10.93
C SER A 2 19.12 4.98 -11.32
N LYS A 3 18.75 3.89 -10.63
CA LYS A 3 17.46 3.25 -10.85
C LYS A 3 16.43 4.24 -10.29
N ILE A 4 15.70 4.90 -11.19
CA ILE A 4 14.56 5.75 -10.84
C ILE A 4 13.63 4.91 -9.98
N LYS A 5 13.30 5.40 -8.79
CA LYS A 5 12.47 4.69 -7.81
C LYS A 5 11.19 5.48 -7.60
N THR A 6 10.07 4.76 -7.53
CA THR A 6 8.79 5.33 -7.14
C THR A 6 8.55 4.98 -5.69
N LEU A 7 8.51 5.99 -4.82
CA LEU A 7 8.19 5.84 -3.41
C LEU A 7 6.69 6.07 -3.22
N ILE A 8 6.00 5.08 -2.66
CA ILE A 8 4.59 5.15 -2.33
C ILE A 8 4.46 5.20 -0.81
N LYS A 9 3.77 6.22 -0.29
CA LYS A 9 3.45 6.38 1.12
C LYS A 9 1.94 6.26 1.28
N CYS A 10 1.49 5.26 2.01
CA CYS A 10 0.07 4.98 2.24
C CYS A 10 -0.27 5.08 3.72
N ILE A 11 -1.44 5.63 4.02
CA ILE A 11 -2.07 5.53 5.34
C ILE A 11 -3.26 4.58 5.21
N PHE A 12 -3.17 3.43 5.87
CA PHE A 12 -4.27 2.47 5.96
C PHE A 12 -4.98 2.58 7.30
N LYS A 13 -6.28 2.30 7.32
CA LYS A 13 -7.07 2.20 8.55
C LYS A 13 -7.72 0.84 8.68
N TYR A 14 -7.59 0.24 9.85
CA TYR A 14 -8.21 -1.03 10.18
C TYR A 14 -8.54 -1.07 11.68
N LYS A 15 -9.79 -1.42 12.03
CA LYS A 15 -10.30 -1.49 13.42
C LYS A 15 -9.95 -0.27 14.28
N GLY A 16 -9.99 0.93 13.68
CA GLY A 16 -9.72 2.19 14.38
C GLY A 16 -8.23 2.52 14.57
N ARG A 17 -7.31 1.66 14.12
CA ARG A 17 -5.86 1.94 14.07
C ARG A 17 -5.46 2.47 12.70
N HIS A 18 -4.46 3.35 12.67
CA HIS A 18 -3.82 3.82 11.44
C HIS A 18 -2.44 3.18 11.26
N TYR A 19 -2.12 2.81 10.04
CA TYR A 19 -0.87 2.17 9.65
C TYR A 19 -0.21 2.98 8.54
N ASN A 20 1.00 3.47 8.80
CA ASN A 20 1.79 4.24 7.85
C ASN A 20 2.77 3.31 7.15
N VAL A 21 2.53 3.05 5.87
CA VAL A 21 3.32 2.13 5.06
C VAL A 21 4.09 2.91 4.01
N GLU A 22 5.37 2.59 3.88
CA GLU A 22 6.20 3.04 2.77
C GLU A 22 6.58 1.84 1.91
N ASP A 23 6.32 1.94 0.61
CA ASP A 23 6.66 0.93 -0.38
C ASP A 23 7.49 1.55 -1.51
N ILE A 24 8.49 0.81 -2.01
CA ILE A 24 9.41 1.29 -3.02
C ILE A 24 9.32 0.38 -4.23
N MET A 25 8.75 0.89 -5.31
CA MET A 25 8.74 0.17 -6.58
C MET A 25 10.04 0.44 -7.36
N PRO A 26 10.78 -0.61 -7.75
CA PRO A 26 12.01 -0.48 -8.51
C PRO A 26 11.77 -0.15 -9.98
N SER A 27 10.52 -0.23 -10.46
CA SER A 27 10.09 0.26 -11.76
C SER A 27 9.82 1.76 -11.69
N CYS A 28 10.26 2.50 -12.70
CA CYS A 28 9.99 3.92 -12.91
C CYS A 28 8.51 4.16 -13.30
N LEU A 29 7.59 3.74 -12.44
CA LEU A 29 6.17 3.95 -12.64
C LEU A 29 5.88 5.44 -12.58
N GLU A 30 5.10 5.91 -13.54
CA GLU A 30 4.52 7.25 -13.48
C GLU A 30 3.61 7.36 -12.26
N LYS A 31 3.53 8.57 -11.71
CA LYS A 31 2.81 8.88 -10.48
C LYS A 31 1.35 8.40 -10.56
N GLU A 32 0.69 8.67 -11.68
CA GLU A 32 -0.70 8.34 -11.95
C GLU A 32 -0.91 6.82 -11.99
N THR A 33 0.02 6.08 -12.59
CA THR A 33 -0.03 4.62 -12.66
C THR A 33 0.15 4.01 -11.26
N ALA A 34 1.11 4.51 -10.49
CA ALA A 34 1.30 4.08 -9.11
C ALA A 34 0.07 4.39 -8.25
N MET A 35 -0.50 5.60 -8.36
CA MET A 35 -1.74 5.96 -7.66
C MET A 35 -2.89 5.02 -8.04
N PHE A 36 -3.09 4.73 -9.32
CA PHE A 36 -4.13 3.80 -9.77
C PHE A 36 -3.96 2.42 -9.14
N LEU A 37 -2.74 1.87 -9.12
CA LEU A 37 -2.50 0.52 -8.60
C LEU A 37 -2.93 0.35 -7.14
N TYR A 38 -2.72 1.35 -6.28
CA TYR A 38 -3.03 1.28 -4.84
C TYR A 38 -4.47 1.74 -4.51
N LYS A 39 -5.08 2.55 -5.37
CA LYS A 39 -6.47 3.00 -5.19
C LYS A 39 -7.48 2.02 -5.77
N ASP A 40 -7.27 1.60 -7.02
CA ASP A 40 -8.27 0.91 -7.83
C ASP A 40 -7.76 -0.37 -8.52
N GLY A 41 -6.44 -0.53 -8.60
CA GLY A 41 -5.78 -1.63 -9.31
C GLY A 41 -5.35 -2.78 -8.40
N ASN A 42 -4.33 -3.52 -8.83
CA ASN A 42 -3.98 -4.79 -8.18
C ASN A 42 -3.60 -4.67 -6.69
N TYR A 43 -3.06 -3.53 -6.23
CA TYR A 43 -2.68 -3.30 -4.83
C TYR A 43 -3.77 -2.66 -3.99
N SER A 44 -4.96 -2.41 -4.56
CA SER A 44 -6.08 -1.87 -3.81
C SER A 44 -6.81 -2.90 -2.94
N ASP A 45 -6.52 -4.19 -3.12
CA ASP A 45 -7.16 -5.26 -2.36
C ASP A 45 -6.57 -5.39 -0.94
N ASP A 46 -7.42 -5.71 0.01
CA ASP A 46 -7.07 -5.90 1.41
C ASP A 46 -5.99 -6.95 1.64
N ILE A 47 -5.91 -8.00 0.80
CA ILE A 47 -4.82 -8.98 0.88
C ILE A 47 -3.47 -8.28 0.75
N TYR A 48 -3.33 -7.35 -0.20
CA TYR A 48 -2.09 -6.61 -0.42
C TYR A 48 -1.86 -5.59 0.69
N ARG A 49 -2.90 -4.86 1.09
CA ARG A 49 -2.80 -3.87 2.18
C ARG A 49 -2.38 -4.54 3.49
N ALA A 50 -2.99 -5.68 3.83
CA ALA A 50 -2.64 -6.49 4.99
C ALA A 50 -1.18 -6.96 4.92
N ALA A 51 -0.75 -7.50 3.77
CA ALA A 51 0.63 -7.94 3.59
C ALA A 51 1.63 -6.80 3.80
N LEU A 52 1.36 -5.62 3.26
CA LEU A 52 2.23 -4.45 3.42
C LEU A 52 2.32 -4.01 4.90
N ILE A 53 1.20 -3.98 5.62
CA ILE A 53 1.19 -3.65 7.05
C ILE A 53 2.00 -4.68 7.83
N ARG A 54 1.80 -5.98 7.59
CA ARG A 54 2.54 -7.05 8.26
C ARG A 54 4.04 -6.98 8.01
N ILE A 55 4.45 -6.75 6.77
CA ILE A 55 5.88 -6.59 6.42
C ILE A 55 6.51 -5.44 7.22
N ARG A 56 5.78 -4.32 7.38
CA ARG A 56 6.30 -3.12 8.04
C ARG A 56 6.29 -3.23 9.57
N TYR A 57 5.24 -3.81 10.16
CA TYR A 57 4.97 -3.76 11.59
C TYR A 57 5.07 -5.11 12.31
N GLY A 58 5.14 -6.23 11.59
CA GLY A 58 5.05 -7.57 12.19
C GLY A 58 3.69 -7.85 12.84
N ASP A 59 2.63 -7.16 12.38
CA ASP A 59 1.30 -7.21 12.99
C ASP A 59 0.55 -8.49 12.58
N ASP A 60 0.88 -9.59 13.25
CA ASP A 60 0.20 -10.89 13.10
C ASP A 60 -1.30 -10.83 13.49
N GLU A 61 -1.78 -9.74 14.12
CA GLU A 61 -3.19 -9.55 14.46
C GLU A 61 -4.06 -9.20 13.25
N ILE A 62 -3.47 -8.74 12.13
CA ILE A 62 -4.23 -8.58 10.88
C ILE A 62 -4.44 -9.99 10.32
N PRO A 63 -5.65 -10.58 10.38
CA PRO A 63 -5.89 -11.94 9.90
C PRO A 63 -5.66 -12.02 8.38
N ASN A 64 -5.53 -13.22 7.83
CA ASN A 64 -5.53 -13.39 6.38
C ASN A 64 -6.91 -12.98 5.86
N LEU A 65 -7.03 -11.70 5.49
CA LEU A 65 -8.25 -11.14 4.96
C LEU A 65 -8.54 -11.76 3.59
N PRO A 66 -9.79 -12.17 3.32
CA PRO A 66 -10.16 -12.69 2.02
C PRO A 66 -10.12 -11.59 0.97
N LYS A 67 -9.92 -11.98 -0.29
CA LYS A 67 -9.94 -11.06 -1.43
C LYS A 67 -11.25 -10.29 -1.44
N GLY A 68 -11.19 -8.96 -1.46
CA GLY A 68 -12.36 -8.09 -1.49
C GLY A 68 -13.11 -7.89 -0.16
N SER A 69 -12.50 -8.16 1.01
CA SER A 69 -13.13 -7.90 2.32
C SER A 69 -13.49 -6.42 2.56
N LYS A 70 -12.71 -5.49 1.99
CA LYS A 70 -12.84 -4.03 2.16
C LYS A 70 -12.82 -3.54 3.63
N GLU A 71 -12.22 -4.32 4.54
CA GLU A 71 -12.02 -3.96 5.94
C GLU A 71 -10.81 -3.03 6.15
N ILE A 72 -9.82 -3.06 5.26
CA ILE A 72 -8.67 -2.15 5.33
C ILE A 72 -8.89 -0.98 4.38
N GLU A 73 -9.18 0.19 4.93
CA GLU A 73 -9.43 1.40 4.17
C GLU A 73 -8.10 2.10 3.82
N LEU A 74 -7.94 2.53 2.57
CA LEU A 74 -6.90 3.48 2.18
C LEU A 74 -7.39 4.89 2.50
N VAL A 75 -6.76 5.53 3.49
CA VAL A 75 -7.12 6.88 3.96
C VAL A 75 -6.39 7.95 3.14
N ASP A 76 -5.09 7.75 2.92
CA ASP A 76 -4.27 8.69 2.18
C ASP A 76 -3.17 7.97 1.39
N ILE A 77 -2.77 8.56 0.28
CA ILE A 77 -1.67 8.09 -0.55
C ILE A 77 -0.91 9.25 -1.17
N ASN A 78 0.41 9.22 -0.99
CA ASN A 78 1.34 10.10 -1.68
C ASN A 78 2.34 9.27 -2.49
N VAL A 79 2.65 9.75 -3.70
CA VAL A 79 3.61 9.10 -4.59
C VAL A 79 4.68 10.11 -5.00
N GLU A 80 5.93 9.75 -4.77
CA GLU A 80 7.14 10.51 -5.10
C GLU A 80 7.95 9.73 -6.15
N CYS A 81 8.19 10.33 -7.31
CA CYS A 81 8.98 9.75 -8.39
C CYS A 81 10.32 10.49 -8.48
N ASN A 82 11.45 9.76 -8.31
CA ASN A 82 12.81 10.30 -8.38
C ASN A 82 13.66 9.58 -9.43
#